data_AF-A0AAP9EAB3-F1
#
_entry.id   AF-A0AAP9EAB3-F1
#
_cell.length_a   1.000
_cell.length_b   1.000
_cell.length_c   1.000
_cell.angle_alpha   90.00
_cell.angle_beta   90.00
_cell.angle_gamma   90.00
#
_symmetry.space_group_name_H-M   'P 1'
#
loop_
_entity.id
_entity.type
_entity.pdbx_description
1 polymer ?
#
loop_
_entity_poly.entity_id
_entity_poly.type
_entity_poly.pdbx_seq_one_letter_code
_entity_poly.pdbx_strand_id
1 'polypeptide(L)'
;MVGHGWGAAKIVVDIAERGSAGVAGVVFASSGSLVRDQLDPSKVEEAEVLVAAGRGWQLLPWGTRPGMAPNTVSAQSYAKRPRVHGELYGGNGQPPALAKVDVPVLTWFGDCEGRGEGDIDGFFERIRRDALAAPQVHTKVLSGGSFLYTGIEEQVARHLVSWERLLNKSHIAKTRAL
;
A
#
# COMPACT_ATOMS: atom_id res chain seq x y z
N MET A 1 5.76 3.69 -9.96
CA MET A 1 5.61 2.29 -9.48
C MET A 1 4.14 2.02 -9.19
N VAL A 2 3.65 0.78 -9.36
CA VAL A 2 2.25 0.41 -9.09
C VAL A 2 2.21 -0.75 -8.11
N GLY A 3 1.45 -0.59 -7.02
CA GLY A 3 1.29 -1.59 -5.98
C GLY A 3 -0.19 -1.90 -5.75
N HIS A 4 -0.55 -3.18 -5.84
CA HIS A 4 -1.89 -3.67 -5.53
C HIS A 4 -1.92 -4.38 -4.18
N GLY A 5 -2.93 -4.08 -3.36
CA GLY A 5 -3.04 -4.57 -2.00
C GLY A 5 -1.73 -4.31 -1.24
N TRP A 6 -1.08 -5.38 -0.80
CA TRP A 6 0.19 -5.30 -0.09
C TRP A 6 1.39 -4.84 -0.92
N GLY A 7 1.31 -4.87 -2.25
CA GLY A 7 2.34 -4.31 -3.12
C GLY A 7 2.58 -2.83 -2.84
N ALA A 8 1.55 -2.07 -2.48
CA ALA A 8 1.70 -0.65 -2.16
C ALA A 8 2.47 -0.42 -0.85
N ALA A 9 2.21 -1.23 0.19
CA ALA A 9 3.00 -1.17 1.43
C ALA A 9 4.48 -1.44 1.18
N LYS A 10 4.81 -2.39 0.28
CA LYS A 10 6.19 -2.65 -0.13
C LYS A 10 6.83 -1.46 -0.84
N ILE A 11 6.10 -0.80 -1.74
CA ILE A 11 6.58 0.42 -2.43
C ILE A 11 6.87 1.53 -1.42
N VAL A 12 5.97 1.73 -0.46
CA VAL A 12 6.14 2.78 0.56
C VAL A 12 7.38 2.52 1.43
N VAL A 13 7.59 1.27 1.88
CA VAL A 13 8.82 0.90 2.61
C VAL A 13 10.07 1.12 1.74
N ASP A 14 10.05 0.69 0.48
CA ASP A 14 11.19 0.83 -0.42
C ASP A 14 11.58 2.29 -0.66
N ILE A 15 10.60 3.16 -0.95
CA ILE A 15 10.82 4.61 -1.10
C ILE A 15 11.29 5.24 0.22
N ALA A 16 10.71 4.85 1.35
CA ALA A 16 11.09 5.39 2.65
C ALA A 16 12.52 5.02 3.06
N GLU A 17 13.04 3.88 2.60
CA GLU A 17 14.42 3.42 2.85
C GLU A 17 15.43 3.92 1.82
N ARG A 18 15.05 3.95 0.54
CA ARG A 18 15.98 4.18 -0.59
C ARG A 18 15.81 5.53 -1.28
N GLY A 19 14.74 6.25 -0.97
CA GLY A 19 14.31 7.44 -1.70
C GLY A 19 13.56 7.11 -3.01
N SER A 20 13.18 8.15 -3.74
CA SER A 20 12.32 8.07 -4.92
C SER A 20 13.06 8.30 -6.25
N ALA A 21 14.39 8.18 -6.26
CA ALA A 21 15.19 8.40 -7.46
C ALA A 21 14.71 7.49 -8.62
N GLY A 22 14.36 8.10 -9.75
CA GLY A 22 13.82 7.38 -10.92
C GLY A 22 12.32 7.05 -10.84
N VAL A 23 11.60 7.47 -9.80
CA VAL A 23 10.16 7.27 -9.65
C VAL A 23 9.41 8.56 -9.96
N ALA A 24 8.62 8.59 -11.04
CA ALA A 24 7.81 9.76 -11.39
C ALA A 24 6.51 9.89 -10.57
N GLY A 25 6.08 8.80 -9.93
CA GLY A 25 4.85 8.71 -9.16
C GLY A 25 4.57 7.29 -8.69
N VAL A 26 3.66 7.17 -7.72
CA VAL A 26 3.24 5.89 -7.15
C VAL A 26 1.73 5.70 -7.26
N VAL A 27 1.33 4.44 -7.37
CA VAL A 27 -0.06 4.04 -7.44
C VAL A 27 -0.35 2.98 -6.38
N PHE A 28 -1.37 3.23 -5.55
CA PHE A 28 -1.81 2.35 -4.47
C PHE A 28 -3.23 1.85 -4.75
N ALA A 29 -3.31 0.69 -5.39
CA ALA A 29 -4.55 0.05 -5.82
C ALA A 29 -5.08 -0.90 -4.71
N SER A 30 -6.30 -0.68 -4.22
CA SER A 30 -6.98 -1.48 -3.19
C SER A 30 -6.14 -1.76 -1.92
N SER A 31 -5.30 -0.80 -1.51
CA SER A 31 -4.29 -1.07 -0.48
C SER A 31 -4.69 -0.66 0.94
N GLY A 32 -5.65 -1.37 1.54
CA GLY A 32 -5.94 -1.19 2.98
C GLY A 32 -4.70 -1.34 3.89
N SER A 33 -3.71 -2.11 3.45
CA SER A 33 -2.44 -2.35 4.15
C SER A 33 -1.56 -1.10 4.36
N LEU A 34 -1.87 0.03 3.75
CA LEU A 34 -1.12 1.28 4.00
C LEU A 34 -1.52 1.98 5.30
N VAL A 35 -2.71 1.71 5.82
CA VAL A 35 -3.24 2.42 7.00
C VAL A 35 -3.64 1.49 8.13
N ARG A 36 -3.58 0.17 7.90
CA ARG A 36 -3.96 -0.83 8.89
C ARG A 36 -3.26 -2.16 8.67
N ASP A 37 -2.78 -2.74 9.76
CA ASP A 37 -2.37 -4.14 9.81
C ASP A 37 -3.56 -5.09 9.99
N GLN A 38 -3.54 -6.22 9.30
CA GLN A 38 -4.57 -7.25 9.41
C GLN A 38 -4.04 -8.56 10.03
N LEU A 39 -2.76 -8.63 10.36
CA LEU A 39 -2.17 -9.82 10.97
C LEU A 39 -2.33 -9.79 12.49
N ASP A 40 -2.69 -10.93 13.06
CA ASP A 40 -2.83 -11.13 14.51
C ASP A 40 -1.46 -11.07 15.23
N PRO A 41 -1.23 -10.07 16.11
CA PRO A 41 0.02 -9.95 16.83
C PRO A 41 0.37 -11.19 17.69
N SER A 42 -0.62 -11.97 18.13
CA SER A 42 -0.41 -13.14 18.98
C SER A 42 0.36 -14.28 18.27
N LYS A 43 0.44 -14.24 16.94
CA LYS A 43 1.13 -15.25 16.12
C LYS A 43 2.60 -14.93 15.84
N VAL A 44 3.09 -13.79 16.32
CA VAL A 44 4.48 -13.36 16.13
C VAL A 44 5.45 -14.31 16.84
N GLU A 45 5.19 -14.63 18.11
CA GLU A 45 6.06 -15.50 18.91
C GLU A 45 6.20 -16.89 18.29
N GLU A 46 5.08 -17.49 17.84
CA GLU A 46 5.06 -18.77 17.13
C GLU A 46 5.96 -18.73 15.87
N ALA A 47 5.89 -17.63 15.12
CA ALA A 47 6.70 -17.43 13.92
C ALA A 47 8.19 -17.23 14.24
N GLU A 48 8.52 -16.50 15.30
CA GLU A 48 9.89 -16.28 15.76
C GLU A 48 10.57 -17.58 16.20
N VAL A 49 9.85 -18.45 16.91
CA VAL A 49 10.33 -19.79 17.29
C VAL A 49 10.69 -20.62 16.06
N LEU A 50 9.82 -20.63 15.03
CA LEU A 50 10.10 -21.35 13.78
C LEU A 50 11.33 -20.77 13.06
N VAL A 51 11.51 -19.45 13.06
CA VAL A 51 12.68 -18.80 12.46
C VAL A 51 13.96 -19.16 13.21
N ALA A 52 13.95 -19.10 14.55
CA ALA A 52 15.09 -19.46 15.39
C ALA A 52 15.51 -20.92 15.21
N ALA A 53 14.55 -21.81 14.91
CA ALA A 53 14.80 -23.21 14.58
C ALA A 53 15.27 -23.46 13.12
N GLY A 54 15.57 -22.41 12.35
CA GLY A 54 15.98 -22.52 10.94
C GLY A 54 14.82 -22.87 9.98
N ARG A 55 13.57 -22.81 10.44
CA ARG A 55 12.35 -23.19 9.69
C ARG A 55 11.58 -21.98 9.17
N GLY A 56 12.25 -20.87 8.89
CA GLY A 56 11.62 -19.61 8.47
C GLY A 56 10.76 -19.70 7.20
N TRP A 57 11.03 -20.66 6.31
CA TRP A 57 10.25 -20.90 5.09
C TRP A 57 8.93 -21.64 5.34
N GLN A 58 8.74 -22.22 6.52
CA GLN A 58 7.51 -22.92 6.85
C GLN A 58 6.32 -21.96 6.81
N LEU A 59 5.25 -22.43 6.19
CA LEU A 59 3.98 -21.73 6.11
C LEU A 59 3.23 -21.87 7.43
N LEU A 60 2.70 -20.75 7.92
CA LEU A 60 1.74 -20.74 9.03
C LEU A 60 0.39 -21.31 8.57
N PRO A 61 -0.55 -21.62 9.48
CA PRO A 61 -1.85 -22.18 9.09
C PRO A 61 -2.59 -21.34 8.02
N TRP A 62 -3.46 -22.00 7.26
CA TRP A 62 -4.33 -21.30 6.33
C TRP A 62 -5.17 -20.25 7.06
N GLY A 63 -5.31 -19.05 6.47
CA GLY A 63 -6.07 -17.95 7.05
C GLY A 63 -5.28 -17.07 8.03
N THR A 64 -4.01 -17.39 8.31
CA THR A 64 -3.12 -16.52 9.10
C THR A 64 -2.98 -15.12 8.48
N ARG A 65 -3.12 -14.98 7.16
CA ARG A 65 -3.38 -13.70 6.51
C ARG A 65 -4.86 -13.61 6.13
N PRO A 66 -5.66 -12.82 6.89
CA PRO A 66 -7.07 -12.64 6.59
C PRO A 66 -7.28 -11.57 5.50
N GLY A 67 -8.54 -11.40 5.07
CA GLY A 67 -8.95 -10.34 4.13
C GLY A 67 -9.69 -10.88 2.92
N MET A 68 -9.73 -10.09 1.84
CA MET A 68 -10.47 -10.40 0.61
C MET A 68 -9.90 -11.59 -0.18
N ALA A 69 -8.66 -11.98 0.11
CA ALA A 69 -8.03 -13.18 -0.43
C ALA A 69 -7.27 -13.88 0.70
N PRO A 70 -7.96 -14.63 1.58
CA PRO A 70 -7.35 -15.34 2.69
C PRO A 70 -6.27 -16.30 2.21
N ASN A 71 -5.16 -16.38 2.94
CA ASN A 71 -4.01 -17.17 2.56
C ASN A 71 -3.09 -17.47 3.74
N THR A 72 -2.10 -18.32 3.47
CA THR A 72 -0.96 -18.56 4.36
C THR A 72 0.20 -17.59 4.08
N VAL A 73 1.16 -17.55 4.99
CA VAL A 73 2.35 -16.70 4.99
C VAL A 73 3.49 -17.45 5.69
N SER A 74 4.72 -17.27 5.22
CA SER A 74 5.88 -17.90 5.86
C SER A 74 6.17 -17.33 7.25
N ALA A 75 6.69 -18.16 8.15
CA ALA A 75 7.10 -17.75 9.49
C ALA A 75 8.08 -16.58 9.44
N GLN A 76 9.05 -16.59 8.53
CA GLN A 76 10.00 -15.48 8.37
C GLN A 76 9.32 -14.17 7.97
N SER A 77 8.29 -14.22 7.12
CA SER A 77 7.54 -13.01 6.73
C SER A 77 6.70 -12.49 7.90
N TYR A 78 6.14 -13.39 8.70
CA TYR A 78 5.32 -13.05 9.85
C TYR A 78 6.14 -12.49 11.02
N ALA A 79 7.28 -13.10 11.34
CA ALA A 79 8.19 -12.65 12.39
C ALA A 79 8.75 -11.25 12.13
N LYS A 80 8.89 -10.85 10.87
CA LYS A 80 9.29 -9.46 10.51
C LYS A 80 8.18 -8.43 10.72
N ARG A 81 6.95 -8.85 11.02
CA ARG A 81 5.79 -7.97 11.00
C ARG A 81 5.84 -6.84 12.02
N PRO A 82 6.24 -7.03 13.30
CA PRO A 82 6.31 -5.93 14.28
C PRO A 82 7.22 -4.80 13.82
N ARG A 83 8.37 -5.12 13.23
CA ARG A 83 9.28 -4.13 12.65
C ARG A 83 8.61 -3.36 11.52
N VAL A 84 8.06 -4.09 10.53
CA VAL A 84 7.37 -3.46 9.38
C VAL A 84 6.18 -2.63 9.86
N HIS A 85 5.49 -3.04 10.92
CA HIS A 85 4.38 -2.30 11.50
C HIS A 85 4.85 -0.94 12.03
N GLY A 86 5.90 -0.92 12.86
CA GLY A 86 6.46 0.32 13.40
C GLY A 86 6.98 1.27 12.32
N GLU A 87 7.64 0.74 11.29
CA GLU A 87 8.14 1.53 10.17
C GLU A 87 7.01 2.06 9.27
N LEU A 88 6.06 1.19 8.88
CA LEU A 88 5.04 1.51 7.90
C LEU A 88 3.97 2.45 8.44
N TYR A 89 3.48 2.19 9.66
CA TYR A 89 2.38 2.94 10.26
C TYR A 89 2.85 4.03 11.23
N GLY A 90 4.14 4.06 11.57
CA GLY A 90 4.69 4.99 12.55
C GLY A 90 4.32 4.61 13.99
N GLY A 91 4.74 5.45 14.93
CA GLY A 91 4.52 5.24 16.37
C GLY A 91 5.58 5.94 17.22
N ASN A 92 5.30 6.18 18.50
CA ASN A 92 6.24 6.78 19.47
C ASN A 92 6.94 8.07 18.96
N GLY A 93 6.18 8.95 18.32
CA GLY A 93 6.68 10.22 17.76
C GLY A 93 7.34 10.10 16.38
N GLN A 94 7.41 8.89 15.80
CA GLN A 94 7.87 8.69 14.43
C GLN A 94 6.68 8.73 13.45
N PRO A 95 6.77 9.51 12.36
CA PRO A 95 5.74 9.53 11.33
C PRO A 95 5.71 8.21 10.54
N PRO A 96 4.58 7.84 9.91
CA PRO A 96 4.50 6.66 9.06
C PRO A 96 5.45 6.76 7.87
N ALA A 97 5.93 5.64 7.34
CA ALA A 97 6.78 5.61 6.15
C ALA A 97 6.17 6.37 4.95
N LEU A 98 4.84 6.39 4.84
CA LEU A 98 4.12 7.15 3.82
C LEU A 98 4.46 8.65 3.83
N ALA A 99 4.81 9.21 4.99
CA ALA A 99 5.19 10.62 5.10
C ALA A 99 6.45 10.98 4.32
N LYS A 100 7.29 10.00 3.98
CA LYS A 100 8.53 10.17 3.21
C LYS A 100 8.34 10.05 1.70
N VAL A 101 7.14 9.68 1.23
CA VAL A 101 6.86 9.56 -0.21
C VAL A 101 6.73 10.96 -0.80
N ASP A 102 7.75 11.40 -1.52
CA ASP A 102 7.91 12.76 -2.06
C ASP A 102 7.52 12.88 -3.55
N VAL A 103 6.92 11.83 -4.10
CA VAL A 103 6.42 11.77 -5.47
C VAL A 103 4.89 11.78 -5.48
N PRO A 104 4.26 12.21 -6.60
CA PRO A 104 2.82 12.16 -6.74
C PRO A 104 2.21 10.79 -6.42
N VAL A 105 1.12 10.78 -5.64
CA VAL A 105 0.39 9.58 -5.23
C VAL A 105 -0.94 9.52 -5.97
N LEU A 106 -1.25 8.37 -6.56
CA LEU A 106 -2.60 7.97 -6.95
C LEU A 106 -3.03 6.78 -6.11
N THR A 107 -4.24 6.81 -5.57
CA THR A 107 -4.82 5.67 -4.86
C THR A 107 -6.27 5.45 -5.24
N TRP A 108 -6.71 4.19 -5.27
CA TRP A 108 -8.09 3.88 -5.59
C TRP A 108 -8.59 2.59 -4.94
N PHE A 109 -9.91 2.49 -4.87
CA PHE A 109 -10.65 1.28 -4.54
C PHE A 109 -11.73 1.03 -5.59
N GLY A 110 -12.13 -0.22 -5.73
CA GLY A 110 -13.40 -0.57 -6.32
C GLY A 110 -14.54 -0.48 -5.30
N ASP A 111 -15.72 -0.04 -5.71
CA ASP A 111 -16.91 0.05 -4.84
C ASP A 111 -17.53 -1.32 -4.51
N CYS A 112 -17.23 -2.36 -5.27
CA CYS A 112 -17.64 -3.75 -5.02
C CYS A 112 -16.60 -4.57 -4.25
N GLU A 113 -15.68 -3.93 -3.52
CA GLU A 113 -14.67 -4.62 -2.70
C GLU A 113 -15.22 -5.25 -1.41
N GLY A 114 -16.50 -5.08 -1.09
CA GLY A 114 -17.09 -5.62 0.14
C GLY A 114 -16.58 -4.92 1.42
N ARG A 115 -16.19 -3.64 1.30
CA ARG A 115 -15.78 -2.80 2.43
C ARG A 115 -16.99 -2.20 3.14
N GLY A 116 -16.84 -1.87 4.42
CA GLY A 116 -17.89 -1.20 5.17
C GLY A 116 -18.16 0.21 4.66
N GLU A 117 -19.34 0.74 5.01
CA GLU A 117 -19.69 2.13 4.71
C GLU A 117 -18.65 3.10 5.30
N GLY A 118 -18.15 4.03 4.50
CA GLY A 118 -17.13 5.00 4.91
C GLY A 118 -15.70 4.47 5.02
N ASP A 119 -15.45 3.15 4.86
CA ASP A 119 -14.09 2.59 4.97
C ASP A 119 -13.14 3.13 3.88
N ILE A 120 -13.65 3.30 2.66
CA ILE A 120 -12.88 3.78 1.51
C ILE A 120 -12.55 5.27 1.70
N ASP A 121 -13.53 6.09 2.08
CA ASP A 121 -13.31 7.51 2.31
C ASP A 121 -12.39 7.75 3.50
N GLY A 122 -12.61 7.04 4.61
CA GLY A 122 -11.72 7.09 5.77
C GLY A 122 -10.30 6.63 5.44
N PHE A 123 -10.12 5.70 4.50
CA PHE A 123 -8.80 5.37 3.96
C PHE A 123 -8.19 6.56 3.20
N PHE A 124 -8.93 7.15 2.27
CA PHE A 124 -8.43 8.29 1.48
C PHE A 124 -8.04 9.48 2.35
N GLU A 125 -8.83 9.79 3.38
CA GLU A 125 -8.48 10.84 4.34
C GLU A 125 -7.18 10.53 5.08
N ARG A 126 -6.97 9.28 5.50
CA ARG A 126 -5.72 8.86 6.15
C ARG A 126 -4.52 9.02 5.20
N ILE A 127 -4.64 8.61 3.93
CA ILE A 127 -3.56 8.81 2.95
C ILE A 127 -3.24 10.28 2.76
N ARG A 128 -4.25 11.14 2.59
CA ARG A 128 -4.02 12.59 2.42
C ARG A 128 -3.35 13.23 3.64
N ARG A 129 -3.75 12.81 4.84
CA ARG A 129 -3.16 13.27 6.10
C ARG A 129 -1.71 12.81 6.26
N ASP A 130 -1.42 11.56 5.92
CA ASP A 130 -0.14 10.92 6.27
C ASP A 130 0.92 11.08 5.16
N ALA A 131 0.54 11.35 3.90
CA ALA A 131 1.46 11.57 2.77
C ALA A 131 2.06 12.98 2.74
N LEU A 132 2.75 13.37 3.82
CA LEU A 132 3.21 14.74 4.07
C LEU A 132 4.16 15.30 3.01
N ALA A 133 5.08 14.49 2.48
CA ALA A 133 6.02 14.92 1.45
C ALA A 133 5.43 14.86 0.04
N ALA A 134 4.28 14.22 -0.16
CA ALA A 134 3.74 14.00 -1.49
C ALA A 134 3.23 15.34 -2.08
N PRO A 135 3.67 15.73 -3.28
CA PRO A 135 3.25 17.00 -3.90
C PRO A 135 1.77 17.01 -4.28
N GLN A 136 1.17 15.83 -4.44
CA GLN A 136 -0.25 15.65 -4.76
C GLN A 136 -0.70 14.24 -4.40
N VAL A 137 -1.94 14.14 -3.93
CA VAL A 137 -2.62 12.87 -3.64
C VAL A 137 -3.94 12.85 -4.43
N HIS A 138 -4.02 11.94 -5.39
CA HIS A 138 -5.22 11.68 -6.18
C HIS A 138 -5.92 10.43 -5.67
N THR A 139 -7.24 10.51 -5.53
CA THR A 139 -8.07 9.43 -4.98
C THR A 139 -9.19 9.11 -5.94
N LYS A 140 -9.51 7.84 -6.14
CA LYS A 140 -10.59 7.43 -7.04
C LYS A 140 -11.36 6.24 -6.50
N VAL A 141 -12.68 6.26 -6.64
CA VAL A 141 -13.52 5.06 -6.57
C VAL A 141 -13.85 4.62 -7.98
N LEU A 142 -13.62 3.33 -8.28
CA LEU A 142 -13.92 2.69 -9.55
C LEU A 142 -15.24 1.92 -9.42
N SER A 143 -16.20 2.27 -10.27
CA SER A 143 -17.54 1.69 -10.20
C SER A 143 -17.58 0.29 -10.80
N GLY A 144 -18.25 -0.64 -10.11
CA GLY A 144 -18.26 -2.07 -10.42
C GLY A 144 -16.96 -2.78 -10.05
N GLY A 145 -16.06 -2.12 -9.32
CA GLY A 145 -14.71 -2.64 -9.07
C GLY A 145 -14.68 -3.62 -7.90
N SER A 146 -14.31 -4.88 -8.15
CA SER A 146 -13.91 -5.81 -7.09
C SER A 146 -12.45 -5.61 -6.70
N PHE A 147 -11.97 -6.33 -5.68
CA PHE A 147 -10.56 -6.28 -5.26
C PHE A 147 -9.60 -6.67 -6.38
N LEU A 148 -10.04 -7.52 -7.32
CA LEU A 148 -9.25 -7.98 -8.47
C LEU A 148 -9.56 -7.20 -9.76
N TYR A 149 -10.54 -6.30 -9.72
CA TYR A 149 -11.00 -5.50 -10.87
C TYR A 149 -11.44 -6.31 -12.10
N THR A 150 -11.80 -7.59 -11.91
CA THR A 150 -12.29 -8.46 -12.99
C THR A 150 -13.52 -7.84 -13.64
N GLY A 151 -13.49 -7.69 -14.96
CA GLY A 151 -14.56 -7.11 -15.76
C GLY A 151 -14.54 -5.59 -15.88
N ILE A 152 -13.61 -4.88 -15.22
CA ILE A 152 -13.41 -3.42 -15.35
C ILE A 152 -11.97 -3.05 -15.75
N GLU A 153 -11.21 -3.98 -16.34
CA GLU A 153 -9.80 -3.83 -16.67
C GLU A 153 -9.55 -2.60 -17.56
N GLU A 154 -10.44 -2.36 -18.52
CA GLU A 154 -10.35 -1.20 -19.41
C GLU A 154 -10.52 0.13 -18.65
N GLN A 155 -11.36 0.16 -17.61
CA GLN A 155 -11.52 1.33 -16.75
C GLN A 155 -10.23 1.60 -15.95
N VAL A 156 -9.61 0.55 -15.39
CA VAL A 156 -8.31 0.64 -14.69
C VAL A 156 -7.22 1.15 -15.63
N ALA A 157 -7.11 0.57 -16.84
CA ALA A 157 -6.11 0.97 -17.83
C ALA A 157 -6.26 2.45 -18.25
N ARG A 158 -7.50 2.89 -18.56
CA ARG A 158 -7.77 4.30 -18.86
C ARG A 158 -7.40 5.23 -17.72
N HIS A 159 -7.63 4.80 -16.48
CA HIS A 159 -7.29 5.60 -15.31
C HIS A 159 -5.78 5.77 -15.15
N LEU A 160 -5.00 4.70 -15.34
CA LEU A 160 -3.54 4.74 -15.34
C LEU A 160 -2.95 5.61 -16.45
N VAL A 161 -3.46 5.50 -17.68
CA VAL A 161 -3.02 6.34 -18.82
C VAL A 161 -3.35 7.82 -18.56
N SER A 162 -4.52 8.11 -17.99
CA SER A 162 -4.89 9.49 -17.64
C SER A 162 -3.95 10.05 -16.58
N TRP A 163 -3.57 9.23 -15.60
CA TRP A 163 -2.63 9.61 -14.56
C TRP A 163 -1.23 9.91 -15.10
N GLU A 164 -0.69 9.03 -15.95
CA GLU A 164 0.60 9.25 -16.61
C GLU A 164 0.66 10.60 -17.34
N ARG A 165 -0.40 10.94 -18.09
CA ARG A 165 -0.51 12.23 -18.78
C ARG A 165 -0.46 13.43 -17.83
N LEU A 166 -1.04 13.31 -16.64
CA LEU A 166 -0.96 14.36 -15.61
C LEU A 166 0.48 14.52 -15.10
N LEU A 167 1.17 13.42 -14.83
CA LEU A 167 2.58 13.44 -14.40
C LEU A 167 3.48 14.13 -15.43
N ASN A 168 3.30 13.80 -16.71
CA ASN A 168 4.10 14.38 -17.79
C ASN A 168 3.87 15.89 -17.94
N LYS A 169 2.64 16.38 -17.76
CA LYS A 169 2.34 17.82 -17.77
C LYS A 169 3.00 18.55 -16.59
N SER A 170 2.93 17.97 -15.40
CA SER A 170 3.56 18.55 -14.20
C SER A 170 5.09 18.62 -14.32
N HIS A 171 5.71 17.64 -14.97
CA HIS A 171 7.15 17.64 -15.24
C HIS A 171 7.55 18.77 -16.19
N ILE A 172 6.83 18.93 -17.31
CA ILE A 172 7.10 19.99 -18.29
C ILE A 172 6.96 21.39 -17.66
N ALA A 173 5.97 21.57 -16.78
CA ALA A 173 5.77 22.84 -16.09
C ALA A 173 6.94 23.17 -15.13
N LYS A 174 7.45 22.18 -14.38
CA LYS A 174 8.60 22.38 -13.48
C LYS A 174 9.90 22.71 -14.23
N THR A 175 10.17 22.06 -15.35
CA THR A 175 11.39 22.31 -16.14
C THR A 175 11.41 23.71 -16.78
N ARG A 176 10.23 24.32 -17.04
CA ARG A 176 10.14 25.67 -17.60
C ARG A 176 10.23 26.81 -16.58
N ALA A 177 10.17 26.49 -15.28
CA ALA A 177 10.20 27.47 -14.20
C ALA A 177 11.59 27.61 -13.54
N LEU A 178 12.59 26.85 -14.01
CA LEU A 178 14.00 26.91 -13.64
C LEU A 178 14.80 27.58 -14.77
#